data_AF-A0A523HX40-F1
#
_entry.id   AF-A0A523HX40-F1
#
_cell.length_a   1.000
_cell.length_b   1.000
_cell.length_c   1.000
_cell.angle_alpha   90.00
_cell.angle_beta   90.00
_cell.angle_gamma   90.00
#
_symmetry.space_group_name_H-M   'P 1'
#
loop_
_entity.id
_entity.type
_entity.pdbx_description
1 polymer ?
#
loop_
_entity_poly.entity_id
_entity_poly.type
_entity_poly.pdbx_seq_one_letter_code
_entity_poly.pdbx_strand_id
1 'polypeptide(L)'
;MYIDELLLTFEKAVSNFPELNNGEVLDLLRASIVAKKYDLQDEGLIEAVLREDKKDLIESFEESFEKRLEDLDEDVAISELLKRDDIKKEAIKIFITSLEHLIDYYYNNIIGKHFSST
;
A
#
# COMPACT_ATOMS: atom_id res chain seq x y z
N MET A 1 3.89 13.45 -9.64
CA MET A 1 4.48 12.12 -9.84
C MET A 1 3.69 11.16 -8.96
N TYR A 2 3.41 9.93 -9.42
CA TYR A 2 2.52 8.97 -8.73
C TYR A 2 2.79 8.79 -7.22
N ILE A 3 4.04 9.01 -6.78
CA ILE A 3 4.45 8.96 -5.37
C ILE A 3 3.59 9.86 -4.48
N ASP A 4 3.35 11.12 -4.85
CA ASP A 4 2.57 12.03 -3.99
C ASP A 4 1.11 11.56 -3.86
N GLU A 5 0.55 10.98 -4.93
CA GLU A 5 -0.79 10.37 -4.87
C GLU A 5 -0.82 9.08 -4.06
N LEU A 6 0.24 8.26 -4.09
CA LEU A 6 0.36 7.09 -3.22
C LEU A 6 0.43 7.50 -1.75
N LEU A 7 1.16 8.56 -1.40
CA LEU A 7 1.19 9.10 -0.04
C LEU A 7 -0.21 9.54 0.41
N LEU A 8 -0.92 10.33 -0.41
CA LEU A 8 -2.29 10.74 -0.11
C LEU A 8 -3.25 9.54 0.00
N THR A 9 -3.01 8.48 -0.75
CA THR A 9 -3.82 7.25 -0.70
C THR A 9 -3.54 6.48 0.57
N PHE A 10 -2.28 6.39 1.00
CA PHE A 10 -1.91 5.82 2.28
C PHE A 10 -2.52 6.60 3.45
N GLU A 11 -2.43 7.93 3.47
CA GLU A 11 -3.03 8.77 4.52
C GLU A 11 -4.54 8.52 4.68
N LYS A 12 -5.24 8.28 3.55
CA LYS A 12 -6.66 7.89 3.58
C LYS A 12 -6.85 6.49 4.16
N ALA A 13 -6.03 5.52 3.74
CA ALA A 13 -6.11 4.15 4.21
C ALA A 13 -5.82 4.00 5.71
N VAL A 14 -5.00 4.89 6.27
CA VAL A 14 -4.69 4.92 7.71
C VAL A 14 -5.50 5.98 8.48
N SER A 15 -6.62 6.48 7.94
CA SER A 15 -7.36 7.55 8.60
C SER A 15 -7.88 7.19 10.01
N ASN A 16 -8.09 5.89 10.27
CA ASN A 16 -8.50 5.36 11.57
C ASN A 16 -7.32 5.09 12.52
N PHE A 17 -6.08 5.24 12.04
CA PHE A 17 -4.83 4.95 12.76
C PHE A 17 -3.94 6.21 12.76
N PRO A 18 -4.26 7.24 13.57
CA PRO A 18 -3.57 8.53 13.53
C PRO A 18 -2.06 8.42 13.83
N GLU A 19 -1.64 7.40 14.58
CA GLU A 19 -0.23 7.10 14.85
C GLU A 19 0.56 6.74 13.58
N LEU A 20 -0.11 6.27 12.52
CA LEU A 20 0.50 5.98 11.22
C LEU A 20 0.45 7.18 10.27
N ASN A 21 -0.43 8.15 10.52
CA ASN A 21 -0.58 9.34 9.69
C ASN A 21 0.28 10.49 10.21
N ASN A 22 1.60 10.33 10.09
CA ASN A 22 2.56 11.35 10.50
C ASN A 22 3.75 11.45 9.51
N GLY A 23 4.46 12.57 9.56
CA GLY A 23 5.54 12.87 8.62
C GLY A 23 6.66 11.83 8.57
N GLU A 24 7.03 11.23 9.71
CA GLU A 24 8.07 10.20 9.76
C GLU A 24 7.66 8.96 8.95
N VAL A 25 6.41 8.50 9.11
CA VAL A 25 5.89 7.33 8.39
C VAL A 25 5.75 7.63 6.90
N LEU A 26 5.31 8.84 6.54
CA LEU A 26 5.19 9.26 5.13
C LEU A 26 6.56 9.38 4.44
N ASP A 27 7.57 9.88 5.14
CA ASP A 27 8.94 9.94 4.63
C ASP A 27 9.52 8.53 4.44
N LEU A 28 9.26 7.61 5.37
CA LEU A 28 9.64 6.20 5.25
C LEU A 28 8.91 5.50 4.08
N LEU A 29 7.62 5.77 3.89
CA LEU A 29 6.85 5.25 2.76
C LEU A 29 7.43 5.77 1.45
N ARG A 30 7.69 7.08 1.35
CA ARG A 30 8.31 7.70 0.17
C ARG A 30 9.65 7.05 -0.16
N ALA A 31 10.53 6.88 0.84
CA ALA A 31 11.81 6.22 0.66
C ALA A 31 11.66 4.75 0.20
N SER A 32 10.66 4.05 0.74
CA SER A 32 10.38 2.65 0.37
C SER A 32 9.87 2.51 -1.06
N ILE A 33 8.99 3.40 -1.51
CA ILE A 33 8.51 3.45 -2.90
C ILE A 33 9.67 3.73 -3.86
N VAL A 34 10.53 4.73 -3.55
CA VAL A 34 11.71 5.04 -4.38
C VAL A 34 12.68 3.86 -4.45
N ALA A 35 12.85 3.13 -3.35
CA ALA A 35 13.75 1.97 -3.29
C ALA A 35 13.29 0.80 -4.18
N LYS A 36 11.99 0.71 -4.52
CA LYS A 36 11.44 -0.33 -5.40
C LYS A 36 11.91 -0.20 -6.84
N LYS A 37 12.28 1.01 -7.28
CA LYS A 37 12.74 1.29 -8.65
C LYS A 37 11.75 0.77 -9.71
N TYR A 38 10.47 1.08 -9.53
CA TYR A 38 9.41 0.81 -10.51
C TYR A 38 9.84 1.31 -11.89
N ASP A 39 9.71 0.46 -12.90
CA ASP A 39 10.04 0.84 -14.27
C ASP A 39 8.90 1.65 -14.92
N LEU A 40 9.10 2.12 -16.15
CA LEU A 40 8.09 2.96 -16.83
C LEU A 40 6.73 2.25 -16.99
N GLN A 41 6.73 0.92 -17.14
CA GLN A 41 5.51 0.15 -17.27
C GLN A 41 4.80 0.06 -15.91
N ASP A 42 5.54 -0.24 -14.85
CA ASP A 42 5.03 -0.23 -13.48
C ASP A 42 4.45 1.14 -13.11
N GLU A 43 5.14 2.24 -13.44
CA GLU A 43 4.66 3.60 -13.20
C GLU A 43 3.31 3.86 -13.88
N GLY A 44 3.16 3.43 -15.15
CA GLY A 44 1.89 3.54 -15.87
C GLY A 44 0.77 2.71 -15.24
N LEU A 45 1.09 1.53 -14.71
CA LEU A 45 0.12 0.69 -14.00
C LEU A 45 -0.26 1.28 -12.64
N ILE A 46 0.68 1.85 -11.91
CA ILE A 46 0.40 2.57 -10.66
C ILE A 46 -0.55 3.73 -10.93
N GLU A 47 -0.34 4.50 -12.00
CA GLU A 47 -1.27 5.57 -12.39
C GLU A 47 -2.67 5.05 -12.74
N ALA A 48 -2.78 3.88 -13.39
CA ALA A 48 -4.06 3.24 -13.66
C ALA A 48 -4.76 2.82 -12.37
N VAL A 49 -4.04 2.15 -11.45
CA VAL A 49 -4.54 1.77 -10.12
C VAL A 49 -5.02 3.01 -9.36
N LEU A 50 -4.22 4.08 -9.32
CA LEU A 50 -4.60 5.32 -8.65
C LEU A 50 -5.80 6.02 -9.29
N ARG A 51 -6.13 5.74 -10.55
CA ARG A 51 -7.29 6.34 -11.22
C ARG A 51 -8.56 5.52 -11.06
N GLU A 52 -8.44 4.20 -11.22
CA GLU A 52 -9.58 3.30 -11.40
C GLU A 52 -9.83 2.44 -10.16
N ASP A 53 -8.76 1.96 -9.52
CA ASP A 53 -8.82 0.96 -8.44
C ASP A 53 -8.27 1.50 -7.11
N LYS A 54 -8.26 2.82 -6.93
CA LYS A 54 -7.76 3.47 -5.71
C LYS A 54 -8.48 2.95 -4.46
N LYS A 55 -9.78 2.67 -4.60
CA LYS A 55 -10.59 2.13 -3.53
C LYS A 55 -10.14 0.70 -3.17
N ASP A 56 -9.92 -0.15 -4.17
CA ASP A 56 -9.50 -1.53 -3.97
C ASP A 56 -8.11 -1.61 -3.31
N LEU A 57 -7.21 -0.66 -3.61
CA LEU A 57 -5.93 -0.52 -2.92
C LEU A 57 -6.11 -0.22 -1.43
N ILE A 58 -7.02 0.70 -1.08
CA ILE A 58 -7.32 1.06 0.30
C ILE A 58 -7.92 -0.14 1.04
N GLU A 59 -8.96 -0.77 0.48
CA GLU A 59 -9.63 -1.91 1.10
C GLU A 59 -8.67 -3.10 1.27
N SER A 60 -7.84 -3.39 0.27
CA SER A 60 -6.83 -4.46 0.36
C SER A 60 -5.80 -4.21 1.47
N PHE A 61 -5.38 -2.95 1.63
CA PHE A 61 -4.49 -2.56 2.72
C PHE A 61 -5.18 -2.73 4.08
N GLU A 62 -6.39 -2.17 4.24
CA GLU A 62 -7.15 -2.18 5.49
C GLU A 62 -7.38 -3.63 5.97
N GLU A 63 -7.89 -4.50 5.09
CA GLU A 63 -8.13 -5.92 5.41
C GLU A 63 -6.83 -6.63 5.85
N SER A 64 -5.74 -6.40 5.13
CA SER A 64 -4.45 -7.04 5.42
C SER A 64 -3.83 -6.53 6.71
N PHE A 65 -3.98 -5.24 6.99
CA PHE A 65 -3.43 -4.61 8.18
C PHE A 65 -4.25 -4.94 9.43
N GLU A 66 -5.58 -4.90 9.36
CA GLU A 66 -6.46 -5.32 10.45
C GLU A 66 -6.20 -6.76 10.86
N LYS A 67 -6.14 -7.67 9.88
CA LYS A 67 -5.76 -9.06 10.13
C LYS A 67 -4.39 -9.18 10.79
N ARG A 68 -3.42 -8.38 10.36
CA ARG A 68 -2.08 -8.37 10.97
C ARG A 68 -2.12 -7.91 12.43
N LEU A 69 -2.97 -6.94 12.76
CA LEU A 69 -3.18 -6.48 14.13
C LEU A 69 -3.87 -7.56 14.98
N GLU A 70 -4.84 -8.29 14.43
CA GLU A 70 -5.51 -9.42 15.11
C GLU A 70 -4.54 -10.58 15.40
N ASP A 71 -3.61 -10.87 14.48
CA ASP A 71 -2.58 -11.91 14.64
C ASP A 71 -1.52 -11.52 15.70
N LEU A 72 -1.43 -10.25 16.06
CA LEU A 72 -0.56 -9.76 17.13
C LEU A 72 -1.32 -9.91 18.46
N ASP A 73 -1.35 -11.14 18.97
CA ASP A 73 -1.89 -11.49 20.29
C ASP A 73 -1.02 -10.87 21.41
N GLU A 74 -1.20 -9.56 21.62
CA GLU A 74 -0.54 -8.80 22.68
C GLU A 74 -1.63 -8.18 23.58
N ASP A 75 -1.53 -8.36 24.90
CA ASP A 75 -2.31 -7.64 25.95
C ASP A 75 -2.07 -6.11 25.95
N VAL A 76 -1.54 -5.56 24.85
CA VAL A 76 -1.12 -4.19 24.66
C VAL A 76 -2.22 -3.44 23.90
N ALA A 77 -2.52 -2.22 24.32
CA ALA A 77 -3.49 -1.39 23.61
C ALA A 77 -3.04 -1.14 22.17
N ILE A 78 -3.94 -1.27 21.19
CA ILE A 78 -3.64 -1.06 19.76
C ILE A 78 -2.91 0.29 19.53
N SER A 79 -3.31 1.35 20.22
CA SER A 79 -2.67 2.67 20.11
C SER A 79 -1.22 2.71 20.61
N GLU A 80 -0.82 1.83 21.53
CA GLU A 80 0.58 1.67 21.93
C GLU A 80 1.35 0.84 20.92
N LEU A 81 0.71 -0.20 20.37
CA LEU A 81 1.28 -1.06 19.35
C LEU A 81 1.59 -0.27 18.06
N LEU A 82 0.68 0.60 17.62
CA LEU A 82 0.85 1.45 16.42
C LEU A 82 1.99 2.46 16.52
N LYS A 83 2.47 2.78 17.73
CA LYS A 83 3.62 3.68 17.93
C LYS A 83 4.95 3.00 17.67
N ARG A 84 4.99 1.66 17.67
CA ARG A 84 6.23 0.90 17.52
C ARG A 84 6.74 0.99 16.07
N ASP A 85 8.05 1.14 15.94
CA ASP A 85 8.68 1.31 14.62
C ASP A 85 8.55 0.08 13.73
N ASP A 86 8.48 -1.12 14.32
CA ASP A 86 8.25 -2.36 13.57
C ASP A 86 6.84 -2.41 12.98
N ILE A 87 5.83 -1.93 13.71
CA ILE A 87 4.45 -1.85 13.23
C ILE A 87 4.30 -0.81 12.12
N LYS A 88 4.91 0.37 12.28
CA LYS A 88 4.96 1.40 11.22
C LYS A 88 5.55 0.84 9.92
N LYS A 89 6.66 0.09 10.03
CA LYS A 89 7.30 -0.56 8.87
C LYS A 89 6.44 -1.65 8.25
N GLU A 90 5.74 -2.43 9.07
CA GLU A 90 4.84 -3.46 8.57
C GLU A 90 3.64 -2.85 7.83
N ALA A 91 3.07 -1.74 8.30
CA ALA A 91 2.02 -1.01 7.60
C ALA A 91 2.48 -0.55 6.21
N ILE A 92 3.67 0.06 6.12
CA ILE A 92 4.26 0.47 4.84
C ILE A 92 4.45 -0.72 3.91
N LYS A 93 4.97 -1.83 4.44
CA LYS A 93 5.20 -3.06 3.67
C LYS A 93 3.89 -3.64 3.15
N ILE A 94 2.85 -3.69 3.97
CA ILE A 94 1.52 -4.18 3.58
C ILE A 94 0.95 -3.29 2.47
N PHE A 95 1.02 -1.97 2.61
CA PHE A 95 0.53 -1.04 1.60
C PHE A 95 1.23 -1.23 0.24
N ILE A 96 2.56 -1.36 0.26
CA ILE A 96 3.35 -1.63 -0.96
C ILE A 96 2.98 -2.98 -1.56
N THR A 97 2.81 -4.03 -0.75
CA THR A 97 2.41 -5.35 -1.24
C THR A 97 1.02 -5.31 -1.87
N SER A 98 0.06 -4.60 -1.27
CA SER A 98 -1.28 -4.41 -1.84
C SER A 98 -1.22 -3.70 -3.20
N LEU A 99 -0.38 -2.69 -3.34
CA LEU A 99 -0.13 -2.04 -4.63
C LEU A 99 0.46 -3.01 -5.65
N GLU A 100 1.48 -3.77 -5.26
CA GLU A 100 2.17 -4.73 -6.15
C GLU A 100 1.23 -5.86 -6.61
N HIS A 101 0.33 -6.32 -5.75
CA HIS A 101 -0.70 -7.29 -6.14
C HIS A 101 -1.67 -6.73 -7.20
N LEU A 102 -2.02 -5.45 -7.13
CA LEU A 102 -2.85 -4.82 -8.16
C LEU A 102 -2.05 -4.66 -9.46
N ILE A 103 -0.79 -4.24 -9.40
CA ILE A 103 0.09 -4.20 -10.57
C ILE A 103 0.17 -5.59 -11.24
N ASP A 104 0.40 -6.65 -10.47
CA ASP A 104 0.44 -8.03 -10.95
C ASP A 104 -0.90 -8.48 -11.56
N TYR A 105 -2.02 -8.04 -10.98
CA TYR A 105 -3.35 -8.28 -11.56
C TYR A 105 -3.47 -7.66 -12.96
N TYR A 106 -3.01 -6.42 -13.14
CA TYR A 106 -3.00 -5.76 -14.45
C TYR A 106 -2.13 -6.48 -15.47
N TYR A 107 -0.92 -6.90 -15.06
CA TYR A 107 -0.02 -7.69 -15.91
C TYR A 107 -0.69 -8.99 -16.39
N ASN A 108 -1.28 -9.75 -15.49
CA ASN A 108 -1.76 -11.09 -15.78
C ASN A 108 -3.15 -11.12 -16.43
N ASN A 109 -4.06 -10.23 -16.04
CA ASN A 109 -5.47 -10.31 -16.43
C ASN A 109 -5.88 -9.31 -17.50
N ILE A 110 -5.26 -8.14 -17.54
CA ILE A 110 -5.61 -7.08 -18.50
C ILE A 110 -4.65 -7.15 -19.68
N ILE A 111 -3.33 -7.11 -19.44
CA ILE A 111 -2.34 -7.15 -20.51
C ILE A 111 -2.22 -8.56 -21.10
N GLY A 112 -2.08 -9.60 -20.25
CA GLY A 112 -1.91 -10.99 -20.70
C GLY A 112 -3.05 -11.55 -21.57
N LYS A 113 -4.31 -11.13 -21.34
CA LYS A 113 -5.47 -11.56 -22.14
C LYS A 113 -5.52 -10.90 -23.52
N HIS A 114 -5.03 -9.67 -23.66
CA HIS A 114 -5.01 -8.96 -24.94
C HIS A 114 -4.00 -9.53 -25.94
N PHE A 115 -2.95 -10.22 -25.47
CA PHE A 115 -1.92 -10.82 -26.34
C PHE A 115 -2.06 -12.34 -26.57
N SER A 116 -2.96 -13.02 -25.84
CA SER A 116 -3.20 -14.46 -26.01
C SER A 116 -4.35 -14.79 -26.99
N SER A 117 -4.95 -13.77 -27.62
CA SER A 117 -6.05 -13.93 -28.59
C SER A 117 -5.60 -13.68 -30.03
N THR A 118 -4.46 -14.24 -30.43
CA THR A 118 -3.98 -14.24 -31.83
C THR A 118 -3.64 -15.65 -32.29
#